data_AF-A0A966M1D4-F1
#
_entry.id   AF-A0A966M1D4-F1
#
_cell.length_a   1.000
_cell.length_b   1.000
_cell.length_c   1.000
_cell.angle_alpha   90.00
_cell.angle_beta   90.00
_cell.angle_gamma   90.00
#
_symmetry.space_group_name_H-M   'P 1'
#
loop_
_entity.id
_entity.type
_entity.pdbx_description
1 polymer ?
#
loop_
_entity_poly.entity_id
_entity_poly.type
_entity_poly.pdbx_seq_one_letter_code
_entity_poly.pdbx_strand_id
1 'polypeptide(L)' 'MSDALSNLGSENRTFPPSKEFAAQANVKSDIYQEAERDYLAFWEKQAENLHWHKKWDQVLD' A
#
# COMPACT_ATOMS: atom_id res chain seq x y z
N MET A 1 24.96 26.30 19.75
CA MET A 1 25.11 24.83 19.69
C MET A 1 24.03 24.10 20.51
N SER A 2 22.80 24.64 20.64
CA SER A 2 21.69 23.97 21.35
C SER A 2 20.38 23.95 20.56
N ASP A 3 20.20 24.80 19.53
CA ASP A 3 18.97 24.84 18.73
C ASP A 3 18.75 23.59 17.88
N ALA A 4 19.82 22.91 17.47
CA ALA A 4 19.74 21.66 16.72
C ALA A 4 19.10 20.51 17.53
N LEU A 5 19.23 20.54 18.87
CA LEU A 5 18.68 19.52 19.76
C LEU A 5 17.22 19.84 20.17
N SER A 6 16.82 21.11 20.16
CA SER A 6 15.43 21.52 20.46
C SER A 6 14.43 21.07 19.39
N ASN A 7 14.87 20.85 18.15
CA ASN A 7 14.07 20.30 17.05
C ASN A 7 13.90 18.77 17.11
N LEU A 8 14.52 18.07 18.07
CA LEU A 8 14.41 16.62 18.22
C LEU A 8 13.15 16.19 19.00
N GLY A 9 12.33 17.14 19.45
CA GLY A 9 11.03 16.89 20.07
C GLY A 9 9.96 16.54 19.05
N SER A 10 10.02 15.34 18.48
CA SER A 10 9.10 14.78 17.48
C SER A 10 9.06 15.51 16.12
N GLU A 11 9.58 14.85 15.09
CA GLU A 11 9.54 15.28 13.71
C GLU A 11 8.29 14.71 13.01
N ASN A 12 7.39 15.59 12.55
CA ASN A 12 6.12 15.22 11.91
C ASN A 12 5.98 15.75 10.46
N ARG A 13 7.04 16.28 9.86
CA ARG A 13 6.99 16.75 8.46
C ARG A 13 6.70 15.58 7.52
N THR A 14 5.73 15.78 6.64
CA THR A 14 5.42 14.87 5.55
C THR A 14 5.82 15.50 4.22
N PHE A 15 6.32 14.68 3.30
CA PHE A 15 6.74 15.10 1.98
C PHE A 15 5.93 14.30 0.96
N PRO A 16 4.83 14.86 0.42
CA PRO A 16 4.02 14.14 -0.55
C PRO A 16 4.82 13.97 -1.86
N PRO A 17 4.55 12.89 -2.63
CA PRO A 17 5.09 12.77 -3.97
C PRO A 17 4.58 13.90 -4.87
N SER A 18 5.27 14.15 -5.99
CA SER A 18 4.75 15.06 -7.02
C SER A 18 3.45 14.51 -7.62
N LYS A 19 2.64 15.39 -8.22
CA LYS A 19 1.38 14.99 -8.85
C LYS A 19 1.60 14.02 -10.01
N GLU A 20 2.66 14.25 -10.79
CA GLU A 20 3.04 13.45 -11.94
C GLU A 20 3.44 12.03 -11.52
N PHE A 21 4.16 11.90 -10.40
CA PHE A 21 4.52 10.62 -9.82
C PHE A 21 3.28 9.90 -9.27
N ALA A 22 2.45 10.60 -8.50
CA ALA A 22 1.23 10.03 -7.93
C ALA A 22 0.25 9.56 -9.02
N ALA A 23 0.17 10.26 -10.16
CA ALA A 23 -0.66 9.86 -11.30
C ALA A 23 -0.24 8.50 -11.89
N GLN A 24 1.05 8.18 -11.87
CA GLN A 24 1.60 6.93 -12.40
C GLN A 24 1.62 5.76 -11.40
N ALA A 25 1.16 5.97 -10.16
CA ALA A 25 1.11 4.88 -9.17
C ALA A 25 0.27 3.70 -9.68
N ASN A 26 0.82 2.48 -9.54
CA ASN A 26 0.19 1.22 -9.98
C ASN A 26 -1.19 0.98 -9.35
N VAL A 27 -1.40 1.51 -8.14
CA VAL A 27 -2.66 1.44 -7.39
C VAL A 27 -2.89 2.78 -6.69
N LYS A 28 -4.14 3.15 -6.42
CA LYS A 28 -4.50 4.34 -5.64
C LYS A 28 -5.07 3.91 -4.27
N SER A 29 -5.43 4.87 -3.44
CA SER A 29 -5.88 4.64 -2.06
C SER A 29 -7.21 3.88 -1.94
N ASP A 30 -8.00 3.82 -3.01
CA ASP A 30 -9.23 3.04 -3.08
C ASP A 30 -8.99 1.53 -2.93
N ILE A 31 -7.77 1.05 -3.20
CA ILE A 31 -7.40 -0.36 -3.00
C ILE A 31 -7.59 -0.83 -1.56
N TYR A 32 -7.41 0.05 -0.58
CA TYR A 32 -7.64 -0.28 0.83
C TYR A 32 -9.11 -0.56 1.11
N GLN A 33 -10.00 0.26 0.55
CA GLN A 33 -11.44 0.05 0.68
C GLN A 33 -11.90 -1.21 -0.06
N GLU A 34 -11.27 -1.55 -1.18
CA GLU A 34 -11.52 -2.82 -1.87
C GLU A 34 -11.13 -4.02 -0.99
N ALA A 35 -9.93 -4.00 -0.42
CA ALA A 35 -9.44 -5.05 0.46
C ALA A 35 -10.25 -5.17 1.77
N GLU A 36 -10.71 -4.06 2.35
CA GLU A 36 -11.54 -4.07 3.57
C GLU A 36 -12.94 -4.65 3.33
N ARG A 37 -13.53 -4.41 2.15
CA ARG A 37 -14.87 -4.92 1.84
C ARG A 37 -14.91 -6.44 1.71
N ASP A 38 -13.90 -7.02 1.08
CA ASP A 38 -13.76 -8.46 0.93
C ASP A 38 -12.28 -8.83 0.73
N TYR A 39 -11.61 -9.13 1.84
CA TYR A 39 -10.18 -9.39 1.84
C TYR A 39 -9.82 -10.70 1.14
N LEU A 40 -10.72 -11.70 1.14
CA LEU A 40 -10.48 -12.97 0.46
C LEU A 40 -10.59 -12.79 -1.05
N ALA A 41 -11.68 -12.19 -1.54
CA ALA A 41 -11.83 -11.91 -2.95
C ALA A 41 -10.73 -10.96 -3.48
N PHE A 42 -10.31 -9.99 -2.65
CA PHE A 42 -9.18 -9.12 -2.97
C PHE A 42 -7.89 -9.91 -3.23
N TRP A 43 -7.50 -10.79 -2.30
CA TRP A 43 -6.26 -11.56 -2.45
C TRP A 43 -6.35 -12.63 -3.54
N GLU A 44 -7.52 -13.24 -3.73
CA GLU A 44 -7.77 -14.12 -4.87
C GLU A 44 -7.51 -13.40 -6.20
N LYS A 45 -8.08 -12.20 -6.37
CA LYS A 45 -7.87 -11.35 -7.55
C LYS A 45 -6.40 -10.94 -7.72
N GLN A 46 -5.69 -10.61 -6.63
CA GLN A 46 -4.27 -10.26 -6.74
C GLN A 46 -3.41 -11.46 -7.18
N ALA A 47 -3.74 -12.66 -6.70
CA ALA A 47 -3.01 -13.88 -7.01
C ALA A 47 -3.15 -14.32 -8.49
N GLU A 48 -4.25 -13.97 -9.15
CA GLU A 48 -4.46 -14.18 -10.60
C GLU A 48 -3.44 -13.43 -11.48
N ASN A 49 -2.75 -12.41 -10.96
CA ASN A 49 -1.70 -11.70 -11.71
C ASN A 49 -0.41 -12.51 -11.88
N LEU A 50 -0.28 -13.64 -11.18
CA LEU A 50 0.90 -14.50 -11.23
C LEU A 50 0.67 -15.69 -12.14
N HIS A 51 1.74 -16.21 -12.73
CA HIS A 51 1.67 -17.47 -13.46
C HIS A 51 1.73 -18.65 -12.47
N TRP A 52 0.73 -19.52 -12.54
CA TRP A 52 0.63 -20.70 -11.70
C TRP A 52 0.70 -21.98 -12.52
N HIS A 53 1.57 -22.91 -12.10
CA HIS A 53 1.56 -24.27 -12.65
C HIS A 53 0.33 -25.07 -12.20
N LYS A 54 -0.12 -24.87 -10.95
CA LYS A 54 -1.40 -25.32 -10.42
C LYS A 54 -1.97 -24.19 -9.55
N LYS A 55 -3.26 -23.89 -9.69
CA LYS A 55 -3.95 -22.93 -8.81
C LYS A 55 -4.18 -23.51 -7.41
N TRP A 56 -4.41 -22.60 -6.45
CA TRP A 56 -4.78 -22.92 -5.08
C TRP A 56 -6.20 -23.48 -5.00
N ASP A 57 -6.47 -24.25 -3.95
CA ASP A 57 -7.79 -24.82 -3.69
C ASP A 57 -8.57 -23.97 -2.64
N GLN A 58 -7.87 -23.15 -1.84
CA GLN A 58 -8.42 -22.26 -0.81
C GLN A 58 -7.58 -20.98 -0.73
N VAL A 59 -8.21 -19.82 -0.48
CA VAL A 59 -7.55 -18.50 -0.48
C VAL A 59 -6.76 -18.23 0.80
N LEU A 60 -7.32 -18.60 1.96
CA LEU A 60 -6.71 -18.42 3.29
C LEU A 60 -7.19 -19.53 4.24
N ASP A 61 -6.31 -20.06 5.08
CA ASP A 61 -6.60 -21.10 6.10
C ASP A 61 -6.97 -20.53 7.48
#